data_AF-A0A336NFA2-F1
#
_entry.id   AF-A0A336NFA2-F1
#
_cell.length_a   1.000
_cell.length_b   1.000
_cell.length_c   1.000
_cell.angle_alpha   90.00
_cell.angle_beta   90.00
_cell.angle_gamma   90.00
#
_symmetry.space_group_name_H-M   'P 1'
#
loop_
_entity.id
_entity.type
_entity.pdbx_description
1 polymer ?
#
loop_
_entity_poly.entity_id
_entity_poly.type
_entity_poly.pdbx_seq_one_letter_code
_entity_poly.pdbx_strand_id
1 'polypeptide(L)'
;MAKIEAEVAEQAKAKGVKLADNAVDGALIVALFPQIAWKFLENRNNPAAFEPAPTGNESAVENKPVSKAAPTVSGSAVYTVELEGKAFVVKVSEGGDISHVATTDPQAAPQAAPAPGPTSGGTPVTAPMAGNIWKVVATEGQTVAAGDVLFILEAMKMETEVKAAQAGTVRGICVKAGDAVAVGDTVMTLA
;
A
#
# COMPACT_ATOMS: atom_id res chain seq x y z
N MET A 1 17.07 -29.02 0.27
CA MET A 1 17.91 -28.14 1.09
C MET A 1 19.23 -27.83 0.39
N ALA A 2 20.11 -28.80 0.15
CA ALA A 2 21.41 -28.57 -0.51
C ALA A 2 21.37 -27.77 -1.84
N LYS A 3 20.35 -27.99 -2.70
CA LYS A 3 20.18 -27.21 -3.94
C LYS A 3 19.83 -25.74 -3.69
N ILE A 4 18.96 -25.47 -2.70
CA ILE A 4 18.51 -24.12 -2.35
C ILE A 4 19.65 -23.36 -1.67
N GLU A 5 20.42 -24.03 -0.82
CA GLU A 5 21.61 -23.46 -0.17
C GLU A 5 22.67 -23.02 -1.20
N ALA A 6 22.92 -23.85 -2.21
CA ALA A 6 23.87 -23.52 -3.28
C ALA A 6 23.40 -22.31 -4.11
N GLU A 7 22.12 -22.29 -4.49
CA GLU A 7 21.54 -21.18 -5.26
C GLU A 7 21.56 -19.85 -4.47
N VAL A 8 21.20 -19.91 -3.19
CA VAL A 8 21.23 -18.73 -2.31
C VAL A 8 22.64 -18.25 -2.04
N ALA A 9 23.62 -19.16 -1.90
CA ALA A 9 25.02 -18.81 -1.76
C ALA A 9 25.58 -18.10 -3.01
N GLU A 10 25.17 -18.52 -4.20
CA GLU A 10 25.54 -17.88 -5.46
C GLU A 10 24.90 -16.49 -5.58
N GLN A 11 23.60 -16.37 -5.32
CA GLN A 11 22.88 -15.09 -5.35
C GLN A 11 23.42 -14.09 -4.31
N ALA A 12 23.80 -14.57 -3.12
CA ALA A 12 24.41 -13.72 -2.11
C ALA A 12 25.78 -13.19 -2.56
N LYS A 13 26.61 -14.02 -3.21
CA LYS A 13 27.88 -13.58 -3.79
C LYS A 13 27.67 -12.55 -4.90
N ALA A 14 26.70 -12.78 -5.80
CA ALA A 14 26.39 -11.86 -6.90
C ALA A 14 25.91 -10.49 -6.39
N LYS A 15 25.16 -10.46 -5.28
CA LYS A 15 24.64 -9.23 -4.67
C LYS A 15 25.59 -8.60 -3.64
N GLY A 16 26.73 -9.22 -3.35
CA GLY A 16 27.67 -8.73 -2.33
C GLY A 16 27.12 -8.81 -0.90
N VAL A 17 26.16 -9.70 -0.64
CA VAL A 17 25.46 -9.80 0.63
C VAL A 17 26.11 -10.85 1.53
N LYS A 18 26.38 -10.48 2.78
CA LYS A 18 26.98 -11.39 3.76
C LYS A 18 25.89 -12.29 4.37
N LEU A 19 25.95 -13.58 4.07
CA LEU A 19 25.14 -14.61 4.73
C LEU A 19 25.58 -14.80 6.19
N ALA A 20 24.66 -15.28 7.03
CA ALA A 20 24.96 -15.66 8.41
C ALA A 20 25.89 -16.89 8.46
N ASP A 21 26.56 -17.10 9.60
CA ASP A 21 27.47 -18.24 9.79
C ASP A 21 26.75 -19.59 9.54
N ASN A 22 25.46 -19.66 9.85
CA ASN A 22 24.58 -20.75 9.45
C ASN A 22 23.94 -20.47 8.08
N ALA A 23 24.56 -20.98 7.02
CA ALA A 23 24.07 -20.79 5.64
C ALA A 23 22.63 -21.31 5.41
N VAL A 24 22.21 -22.31 6.20
CA VAL A 24 20.85 -22.89 6.18
C VAL A 24 19.79 -21.85 6.53
N ASP A 25 20.07 -20.95 7.48
CA ASP A 25 19.10 -19.92 7.88
C ASP A 25 18.86 -18.92 6.75
N GLY A 26 19.91 -18.52 6.03
CA GLY A 26 19.79 -17.67 4.84
C GLY A 26 18.97 -18.35 3.74
N ALA A 27 19.20 -19.64 3.52
CA ALA A 27 18.44 -20.43 2.54
C ALA A 27 16.95 -20.53 2.91
N LEU A 28 16.64 -20.75 4.19
CA LEU A 28 15.27 -20.77 4.69
C LEU A 28 14.58 -19.41 4.57
N ILE A 29 15.26 -18.32 4.91
CA ILE A 29 14.72 -16.97 4.81
C ILE A 29 14.37 -16.64 3.35
N VAL A 30 15.25 -16.95 2.40
CA VAL A 30 15.00 -16.73 0.96
C VAL A 30 13.87 -17.63 0.44
N ALA A 31 13.81 -18.89 0.88
CA ALA A 31 12.75 -19.81 0.48
C ALA A 31 11.36 -19.41 1.01
N LEU A 32 11.29 -18.94 2.25
CA LEU A 32 10.02 -18.57 2.90
C LEU A 32 9.55 -17.15 2.55
N PHE A 33 10.47 -16.24 2.23
CA PHE A 33 10.17 -14.82 2.02
C PHE A 33 10.94 -14.21 0.83
N PRO A 34 10.80 -14.75 -0.41
CA PRO A 34 11.66 -14.37 -1.53
C PRO A 34 11.65 -12.88 -1.89
N GLN A 35 10.54 -12.18 -1.64
CA GLN A 35 10.40 -10.74 -1.91
C GLN A 35 11.17 -9.84 -0.93
N ILE A 36 11.26 -10.23 0.34
CA ILE A 36 11.79 -9.40 1.43
C ILE A 36 13.16 -9.90 1.90
N ALA A 37 13.46 -11.17 1.68
CA ALA A 37 14.67 -11.84 2.15
C ALA A 37 15.95 -11.10 1.75
N TRP A 38 16.07 -10.68 0.49
CA TRP A 38 17.27 -9.98 0.03
C TRP A 38 17.44 -8.62 0.70
N LYS A 39 16.36 -7.84 0.81
CA LYS A 39 16.37 -6.55 1.51
C LYS A 39 16.72 -6.70 3.00
N PHE A 40 16.24 -7.77 3.63
CA PHE A 40 16.60 -8.13 5.00
C PHE A 40 18.07 -8.52 5.12
N LEU A 41 18.57 -9.39 4.23
CA LEU A 41 19.95 -9.88 4.26
C LEU A 41 20.96 -8.74 3.99
N GLU A 42 20.65 -7.83 3.07
CA GLU A 42 21.43 -6.61 2.80
C GLU A 42 21.55 -5.70 4.03
N ASN A 43 20.46 -5.60 4.80
CA ASN A 43 20.38 -4.72 5.96
C ASN A 43 20.62 -5.44 7.29
N ARG A 44 20.99 -6.72 7.31
CA ARG A 44 21.02 -7.57 8.51
C ARG A 44 21.84 -7.01 9.68
N ASN A 45 22.90 -6.24 9.39
CA ASN A 45 23.75 -5.61 10.41
C ASN A 45 23.53 -4.09 10.52
N ASN A 46 22.44 -3.58 9.95
CA ASN A 46 22.06 -2.18 9.97
C ASN A 46 20.80 -1.98 10.83
N PRO A 47 20.94 -1.71 12.14
CA PRO A 47 19.80 -1.52 13.03
C PRO A 47 18.91 -0.34 12.63
N ALA A 48 19.45 0.66 11.92
CA ALA A 48 18.67 1.82 11.45
C ALA A 48 17.76 1.51 10.25
N ALA A 49 17.96 0.37 9.58
CA ALA A 49 17.08 -0.10 8.50
C ALA A 49 15.87 -0.89 9.02
N PHE A 50 15.79 -1.12 10.32
CA PHE A 50 14.70 -1.82 11.00
C PHE A 50 14.02 -0.92 12.02
N GLU A 51 12.83 -1.33 12.42
CA GLU A 51 12.10 -0.62 13.47
C GLU A 51 12.82 -0.80 14.83
N PRO A 52 12.89 0.26 15.65
CA PRO A 52 13.49 0.17 16.97
C PRO A 52 12.72 -0.83 17.84
N ALA A 53 13.43 -1.54 18.72
CA ALA A 53 12.79 -2.46 19.65
C ALA A 53 11.77 -1.69 20.52
N PRO A 54 10.57 -2.24 20.75
CA PRO A 54 9.58 -1.61 21.62
C PRO A 54 10.13 -1.52 23.05
N THR A 55 10.35 -0.30 23.53
CA THR A 55 10.91 -0.01 24.85
C THR A 55 9.84 0.21 25.92
N GLY A 56 8.57 -0.04 25.61
CA GLY A 56 7.45 0.10 26.55
C GLY A 56 7.13 1.55 26.96
N ASN A 57 7.75 2.54 26.29
CA ASN A 57 7.52 3.96 26.52
C ASN A 57 7.19 4.65 25.18
N GLU A 58 6.15 4.17 24.51
CA GLU A 58 5.77 4.53 23.14
C GLU A 58 5.16 5.95 23.02
N SER A 59 4.97 6.66 24.14
CA SER A 59 4.35 7.99 24.14
C SER A 59 5.31 9.19 24.01
N ALA A 60 6.61 8.99 23.79
CA ALA A 60 7.56 10.11 23.74
C ALA A 60 8.63 10.06 22.64
N VAL A 61 8.60 9.10 21.72
CA VAL A 61 9.46 9.15 20.52
C VAL A 61 8.61 9.46 19.31
N GLU A 62 8.27 10.75 19.26
CA GLU A 62 8.18 11.59 18.06
C GLU A 62 8.12 10.86 16.71
N ASN A 63 6.98 11.03 16.05
CA ASN A 63 6.77 10.97 14.61
C ASN A 63 8.00 11.46 13.81
N LYS A 64 8.95 10.56 13.54
CA LYS A 64 9.93 10.74 12.49
C LYS A 64 9.45 9.94 11.28
N PRO A 65 8.84 10.59 10.27
CA PRO A 65 8.47 9.89 9.05
C PRO A 65 9.76 9.38 8.38
N VAL A 66 9.93 8.06 8.33
CA VAL A 66 10.91 7.46 7.41
C VAL A 66 10.36 7.67 6.01
N SER A 67 10.92 8.70 5.40
CA SER A 67 10.74 9.07 4.01
C SER A 67 10.93 7.84 3.11
N LYS A 68 9.83 7.39 2.50
CA LYS A 68 9.89 6.76 1.18
C LYS A 68 10.39 7.85 0.24
N ALA A 69 11.63 7.72 -0.24
CA ALA A 69 12.15 8.58 -1.28
C ALA A 69 11.26 8.44 -2.54
N ALA A 70 10.51 9.49 -2.84
CA ALA A 70 10.07 9.90 -4.16
C ALA A 70 10.39 11.41 -4.26
N PRO A 71 10.56 11.95 -5.47
CA PRO A 71 11.59 12.91 -5.81
C PRO A 71 11.41 14.28 -5.16
N THR A 72 12.53 14.99 -5.06
CA THR A 72 12.65 16.40 -4.70
C THR A 72 11.59 17.25 -5.41
N VAL A 73 10.68 17.84 -4.64
CA VAL A 73 9.93 19.01 -5.08
C VAL A 73 10.09 20.06 -3.99
N SER A 74 10.95 21.03 -4.27
CA SER A 74 10.94 22.33 -3.59
C SER A 74 9.53 22.91 -3.64
N GLY A 75 9.01 23.34 -2.48
CA GLY A 75 7.87 24.24 -2.40
C GLY A 75 6.76 23.78 -1.47
N SER A 76 6.79 24.33 -0.25
CA SER A 76 5.68 24.45 0.70
C SER A 76 4.98 23.16 1.17
N ALA A 77 5.03 22.91 2.48
CA ALA A 77 4.41 21.77 3.15
C ALA A 77 3.13 22.16 3.90
N VAL A 78 2.13 21.28 3.92
CA VAL A 78 0.83 21.53 4.59
C VAL A 78 0.74 20.69 5.86
N TYR A 79 0.42 21.33 6.98
CA TYR A 79 0.32 20.73 8.31
C TYR A 79 -1.05 20.99 8.93
N THR A 80 -1.59 20.00 9.65
CA THR A 80 -2.78 20.21 10.50
C THR A 80 -2.32 20.51 11.92
N VAL A 81 -2.72 21.67 12.46
CA VAL A 81 -2.33 22.18 13.78
C VAL A 81 -3.59 22.40 14.60
N GLU A 82 -3.63 21.92 15.84
CA GLU A 82 -4.72 22.20 16.77
C GLU A 82 -4.39 23.41 17.66
N LEU A 83 -5.25 24.42 17.64
CA LEU A 83 -5.16 25.62 18.49
C LEU A 83 -6.49 25.79 19.22
N GLU A 84 -6.43 25.89 20.55
CA GLU A 84 -7.61 26.11 21.41
C GLU A 84 -8.77 25.11 21.17
N GLY A 85 -8.42 23.85 20.84
CA GLY A 85 -9.40 22.78 20.60
C GLY A 85 -10.06 22.78 19.22
N LYS A 86 -9.54 23.57 18.27
CA LYS A 86 -9.97 23.55 16.86
C LYS A 86 -8.78 23.22 15.95
N ALA A 87 -9.02 22.39 14.93
CA ALA A 87 -8.02 22.02 13.94
C ALA A 87 -7.91 23.09 12.85
N PHE A 88 -6.69 23.36 12.41
CA PHE A 88 -6.36 24.33 11.36
C PHE A 88 -5.39 23.69 10.38
N VAL A 89 -5.68 23.78 9.08
CA VAL A 89 -4.77 23.31 8.03
C VAL A 89 -3.93 24.51 7.57
N VAL A 90 -2.62 24.44 7.81
CA VAL A 90 -1.67 25.53 7.59
C VAL A 90 -0.65 25.11 6.54
N LYS A 91 -0.46 25.97 5.54
CA LYS A 91 0.57 25.79 4.50
C LYS A 91 1.80 26.63 4.87
N VAL A 92 2.94 25.97 5.08
CA VAL A 92 4.20 26.59 5.51
C VAL A 92 5.23 26.52 4.38
N SER A 93 5.84 27.66 4.06
CA SER A 93 6.86 27.81 3.02
C SER A 93 8.27 27.89 3.64
N GLU A 94 9.32 27.55 2.88
CA GLU A 94 10.71 27.74 3.34
C GLU A 94 10.97 29.23 3.60
N GLY A 95 11.17 29.57 4.87
CA GLY A 95 11.24 30.94 5.39
C GLY A 95 10.44 31.16 6.68
N GLY A 96 9.50 30.26 7.01
CA GLY A 96 8.67 30.37 8.21
C GLY A 96 7.48 31.33 8.08
N ASP A 97 7.28 31.89 6.89
CA ASP A 97 6.12 32.73 6.57
C ASP A 97 4.85 31.88 6.42
N ILE A 98 3.82 32.24 7.17
CA ILE A 98 2.50 31.60 7.16
C ILE A 98 1.62 32.34 6.15
N SER A 99 1.49 31.79 4.95
CA SER A 99 0.81 32.50 3.85
C SER A 99 -0.71 32.29 3.84
N HIS A 100 -1.22 31.24 4.49
CA HIS A 100 -2.66 30.95 4.54
C HIS A 100 -3.04 30.18 5.82
N VAL A 101 -3.97 30.76 6.59
CA VAL A 101 -4.64 30.11 7.73
C VAL A 101 -6.12 29.99 7.38
N ALA A 102 -6.64 28.76 7.35
CA ALA A 102 -8.06 28.48 7.19
C ALA A 102 -8.60 27.81 8.45
N THR A 103 -9.66 28.37 9.03
CA THR A 103 -10.45 27.74 10.10
C THR A 103 -11.16 26.53 9.55
N THR A 104 -10.95 25.36 10.14
CA THR A 104 -11.85 24.22 9.88
C THR A 104 -13.03 24.33 10.84
N ASP A 105 -14.13 24.93 10.38
CA ASP A 105 -15.43 24.46 10.85
C ASP A 105 -15.58 22.98 10.43
N PRO A 106 -16.35 22.14 11.15
CA PRO A 106 -16.73 20.80 10.71
C PRO A 106 -17.67 20.87 9.50
N GLN A 107 -17.26 21.57 8.46
CA GLN A 107 -17.81 21.48 7.13
C GLN A 107 -17.06 20.33 6.49
N ALA A 108 -17.81 19.25 6.21
CA ALA A 108 -17.37 18.09 5.47
C ALA A 108 -16.38 18.54 4.39
N ALA A 109 -15.12 18.12 4.56
CA ALA A 109 -14.07 18.39 3.59
C ALA A 109 -14.62 18.01 2.21
N PRO A 110 -14.39 18.82 1.16
CA PRO A 110 -14.56 18.38 -0.21
C PRO A 110 -13.70 17.14 -0.38
N GLN A 111 -14.33 15.99 -0.19
CA GLN A 111 -13.81 14.69 -0.55
C GLN A 111 -13.30 14.89 -1.96
N ALA A 112 -11.98 14.77 -2.15
CA ALA A 112 -11.37 14.85 -3.46
C ALA A 112 -12.25 13.97 -4.34
N ALA A 113 -12.95 14.62 -5.28
CA ALA A 113 -13.82 13.92 -6.18
C ALA A 113 -12.96 12.79 -6.74
N PRO A 114 -13.41 11.54 -6.65
CA PRO A 114 -12.76 10.46 -7.38
C PRO A 114 -12.54 11.03 -8.79
N ALA A 115 -11.31 10.91 -9.31
CA ALA A 115 -11.07 11.21 -10.72
C ALA A 115 -12.27 10.65 -11.47
N PRO A 116 -13.01 11.44 -12.27
CA PRO A 116 -14.25 10.98 -12.86
C PRO A 116 -13.94 9.67 -13.58
N GLY A 117 -14.31 8.56 -12.95
CA GLY A 117 -14.46 7.31 -13.66
C GLY A 117 -15.41 7.66 -14.79
N PRO A 118 -15.17 7.14 -16.01
CA PRO A 118 -16.05 7.44 -17.13
C PRO A 118 -17.49 7.27 -16.63
N THR A 119 -18.26 8.35 -16.69
CA THR A 119 -19.69 8.40 -16.41
C THR A 119 -20.38 7.60 -17.51
N SER A 120 -20.17 6.30 -17.45
CA SER A 120 -20.75 5.25 -18.25
C SER A 120 -21.64 4.51 -17.26
N GLY A 121 -22.93 4.88 -17.23
CA GLY A 121 -23.91 4.47 -16.22
C GLY A 121 -23.80 3.02 -15.79
N GLY A 122 -23.17 2.80 -14.63
CA GLY A 122 -23.01 1.51 -14.00
C GLY A 122 -22.64 1.66 -12.53
N THR A 123 -22.96 0.65 -11.74
CA THR A 123 -22.64 0.53 -10.32
C THR A 123 -21.15 0.19 -10.13
N PRO A 124 -20.38 1.04 -9.42
CA PRO A 124 -18.98 0.76 -9.15
C PRO A 124 -18.85 -0.41 -8.17
N VAL A 125 -17.91 -1.31 -8.45
CA VAL A 125 -17.48 -2.38 -7.54
C VAL A 125 -16.17 -1.92 -6.89
N THR A 126 -16.21 -1.72 -5.59
CA THR A 126 -15.07 -1.22 -4.81
C THR A 126 -14.35 -2.34 -4.05
N ALA A 127 -13.09 -2.13 -3.70
CA ALA A 127 -12.34 -3.04 -2.85
C ALA A 127 -12.87 -2.99 -1.39
N PRO A 128 -13.30 -4.12 -0.81
CA PRO A 128 -13.85 -4.16 0.55
C PRO A 128 -12.78 -4.07 1.64
N MET A 129 -11.53 -4.40 1.30
CA MET A 129 -10.37 -4.38 2.20
C MET A 129 -9.14 -3.95 1.40
N ALA A 130 -8.15 -3.35 2.07
CA ALA A 130 -6.88 -3.03 1.45
C ALA A 130 -6.04 -4.29 1.19
N GLY A 131 -5.39 -4.38 0.04
CA GLY A 131 -4.58 -5.53 -0.35
C GLY A 131 -4.11 -5.46 -1.79
N ASN A 132 -3.74 -6.60 -2.36
CA ASN A 132 -3.31 -6.71 -3.75
C ASN A 132 -4.31 -7.52 -4.57
N ILE A 133 -4.50 -7.17 -5.84
CA ILE A 133 -5.34 -7.94 -6.75
C ILE A 133 -4.59 -9.20 -7.13
N TRP A 134 -4.99 -10.35 -6.59
CA TRP A 134 -4.38 -11.63 -6.93
C TRP A 134 -4.74 -12.04 -8.36
N LYS A 135 -6.03 -11.95 -8.71
CA LYS A 135 -6.53 -12.32 -10.03
C LYS A 135 -7.85 -11.63 -10.32
N VAL A 136 -8.01 -11.13 -11.54
CA VAL A 136 -9.33 -10.72 -12.06
C VAL A 136 -9.94 -11.91 -12.79
N VAL A 137 -11.14 -12.32 -12.39
CA VAL A 137 -11.84 -13.50 -12.94
C VAL A 137 -12.81 -13.07 -14.03
N ALA A 138 -13.47 -11.93 -13.83
CA ALA A 138 -14.41 -11.38 -14.79
C ALA A 138 -13.70 -10.66 -15.95
N THR A 139 -14.34 -10.64 -17.10
CA THR A 139 -13.83 -9.99 -18.32
C THR A 139 -14.73 -8.83 -18.74
N GLU A 140 -14.16 -7.80 -19.39
CA GLU A 140 -14.96 -6.70 -19.92
C GLU A 140 -15.99 -7.21 -20.95
N GLY A 141 -17.23 -6.76 -20.83
CA GLY A 141 -18.37 -7.22 -21.61
C GLY A 141 -19.05 -8.48 -21.08
N GLN A 142 -18.54 -9.13 -20.03
CA GLN A 142 -19.14 -10.33 -19.46
C GLN A 142 -20.40 -9.99 -18.64
N THR A 143 -21.49 -10.72 -18.87
CA THR A 143 -22.66 -10.72 -17.99
C THR A 143 -22.40 -11.63 -16.79
N VAL A 144 -22.66 -11.10 -15.59
CA VAL A 144 -22.49 -11.78 -14.30
C VAL A 144 -23.80 -11.75 -13.52
N ALA A 145 -24.06 -12.78 -12.73
CA ALA A 145 -25.17 -12.84 -11.79
C ALA A 145 -24.75 -12.35 -10.39
N ALA A 146 -25.72 -12.03 -9.55
CA ALA A 146 -25.46 -11.73 -8.14
C ALA A 146 -24.81 -12.97 -7.47
N GLY A 147 -23.70 -12.76 -6.78
CA GLY A 147 -22.91 -13.81 -6.13
C GLY A 147 -21.77 -14.39 -6.98
N ASP A 148 -21.67 -14.04 -8.26
CA ASP A 148 -20.55 -14.48 -9.10
C ASP A 148 -19.24 -13.83 -8.67
N VAL A 149 -18.14 -14.58 -8.74
CA VAL A 149 -16.81 -14.08 -8.36
C VAL A 149 -16.27 -13.18 -9.47
N LEU A 150 -15.93 -11.94 -9.10
CA LEU A 150 -15.44 -10.92 -10.02
C LEU A 150 -13.91 -10.87 -10.05
N PHE A 151 -13.30 -10.85 -8.86
CA PHE A 151 -11.85 -10.83 -8.67
C PHE A 151 -11.50 -11.40 -7.30
N ILE A 152 -10.23 -11.74 -7.13
CA ILE A 152 -9.65 -12.26 -5.91
C ILE A 152 -8.63 -11.26 -5.42
N LEU A 153 -8.73 -10.89 -4.15
CA LEU A 153 -7.82 -10.01 -3.46
C LEU A 153 -6.99 -10.82 -2.48
N GLU A 154 -5.68 -10.57 -2.42
CA GLU A 154 -4.81 -11.09 -1.37
C GLU A 154 -4.56 -10.00 -0.34
N ALA A 155 -4.72 -10.35 0.93
CA ALA A 155 -4.32 -9.50 2.03
C ALA A 155 -3.91 -10.37 3.22
N MET A 156 -2.80 -10.02 3.88
CA MET A 156 -2.28 -10.75 5.04
C MET A 156 -2.15 -12.28 4.80
N LYS A 157 -1.73 -12.68 3.59
CA LYS A 157 -1.61 -14.08 3.13
C LYS A 157 -2.93 -14.86 3.02
N MET A 158 -4.06 -14.16 3.03
CA MET A 158 -5.38 -14.74 2.79
C MET A 158 -5.95 -14.21 1.48
N GLU A 159 -6.48 -15.13 0.67
CA GLU A 159 -7.21 -14.82 -0.55
C GLU A 159 -8.69 -14.65 -0.23
N THR A 160 -9.27 -13.53 -0.64
CA THR A 160 -10.70 -13.23 -0.48
C THR A 160 -11.32 -13.02 -1.85
N GLU A 161 -12.35 -13.80 -2.14
CA GLU A 161 -13.17 -13.64 -3.35
C GLU A 161 -14.11 -12.46 -3.18
N VAL A 162 -14.05 -11.50 -4.11
CA VAL A 162 -15.03 -10.42 -4.19
C VAL A 162 -16.10 -10.79 -5.20
N LYS A 163 -17.35 -10.84 -4.71
CA LYS A 163 -18.53 -11.28 -5.48
C LYS A 163 -19.37 -10.11 -5.94
N ALA A 164 -20.09 -10.29 -7.04
CA ALA A 164 -21.03 -9.32 -7.55
C ALA A 164 -22.21 -9.13 -6.58
N ALA A 165 -22.45 -7.90 -6.13
CA ALA A 165 -23.60 -7.59 -5.26
C ALA A 165 -24.95 -7.72 -5.98
N GLN A 166 -24.95 -7.55 -7.32
CA GLN A 166 -26.12 -7.63 -8.17
C GLN A 166 -25.72 -8.17 -9.55
N ALA A 167 -26.70 -8.67 -10.31
CA ALA A 167 -26.48 -9.05 -11.70
C ALA A 167 -26.21 -7.81 -12.56
N GLY A 168 -25.36 -7.95 -13.58
CA GLY A 168 -25.00 -6.86 -14.48
C GLY A 168 -23.97 -7.27 -15.51
N THR A 169 -23.53 -6.33 -16.35
CA THR A 169 -22.48 -6.53 -17.35
C THR A 169 -21.25 -5.73 -16.97
N VAL A 170 -20.08 -6.37 -16.95
CA VAL A 170 -18.80 -5.70 -16.67
C VAL A 170 -18.50 -4.71 -17.77
N ARG A 171 -18.42 -3.42 -17.45
CA ARG A 171 -18.22 -2.36 -18.44
C ARG A 171 -16.81 -1.77 -18.46
N GLY A 172 -16.05 -1.96 -17.40
CA GLY A 172 -14.67 -1.48 -17.31
C GLY A 172 -13.97 -2.05 -16.09
N ILE A 173 -12.71 -2.43 -16.26
CA ILE A 173 -11.85 -2.93 -15.19
C ILE A 173 -10.67 -1.96 -15.03
N CYS A 174 -10.56 -1.34 -13.86
CA CYS A 174 -9.60 -0.28 -13.58
C CYS A 174 -8.25 -0.78 -13.05
N VAL A 175 -8.12 -2.09 -12.83
CA VAL A 175 -6.95 -2.72 -12.18
C VAL A 175 -6.48 -3.95 -12.96
N LYS A 176 -5.26 -4.39 -12.66
CA LYS A 176 -4.71 -5.68 -13.13
C LYS A 176 -4.20 -6.51 -11.94
N ALA A 177 -3.94 -7.79 -12.19
CA ALA A 177 -3.28 -8.65 -11.22
C ALA A 177 -1.93 -8.05 -10.77
N GLY A 178 -1.68 -8.05 -9.46
CA GLY A 178 -0.55 -7.45 -8.78
C GLY A 178 -0.78 -6.02 -8.26
N ASP A 179 -1.79 -5.30 -8.75
CA ASP A 179 -2.05 -3.92 -8.32
C ASP A 179 -2.47 -3.86 -6.85
N ALA A 180 -1.97 -2.85 -6.13
CA ALA A 180 -2.38 -2.56 -4.77
C ALA A 180 -3.65 -1.70 -4.78
N VAL A 181 -4.60 -2.02 -3.91
CA VAL A 181 -5.86 -1.30 -3.74
C VAL A 181 -6.10 -0.98 -2.26
N ALA A 182 -6.67 0.20 -2.00
CA ALA A 182 -7.13 0.61 -0.68
C ALA A 182 -8.64 0.33 -0.53
N VAL A 183 -9.13 0.40 0.72
CA VAL A 183 -10.56 0.27 1.01
C VAL A 183 -11.34 1.36 0.27
N GLY A 184 -12.34 0.97 -0.50
CA GLY A 184 -13.19 1.89 -1.26
C GLY A 184 -12.67 2.25 -2.66
N ASP A 185 -11.47 1.82 -3.04
CA ASP A 185 -10.98 2.02 -4.41
C ASP A 185 -11.87 1.29 -5.41
N THR A 186 -12.21 1.95 -6.52
CA THR A 186 -13.04 1.36 -7.58
C THR A 186 -12.19 0.41 -8.42
N VAL A 187 -12.60 -0.86 -8.44
CA VAL A 187 -11.90 -1.95 -9.13
C VAL A 187 -12.49 -2.17 -10.53
N MET A 188 -13.81 -2.18 -10.63
CA MET A 188 -14.53 -2.33 -11.90
C MET A 188 -15.92 -1.68 -11.84
N THR A 189 -16.64 -1.65 -12.96
CA THR A 189 -18.02 -1.12 -13.04
C THR A 189 -18.95 -2.15 -13.67
N LEU A 190 -20.13 -2.35 -13.06
CA LEU A 190 -21.21 -3.21 -13.56
C LEU A 190 -22.36 -2.34 -14.08
N ALA A 191 -22.87 -2.60 -15.29
CA ALA A 191 -24.04 -1.91 -15.85
C ALA A 191 -25.26 -2.84 -15.97
#